data_AF-A0A5N6R6Z4-F1
#
_entry.id   AF-A0A5N6R6Z4-F1
#
_cell.length_a   1.000
_cell.length_b   1.000
_cell.length_c   1.000
_cell.angle_alpha   90.00
_cell.angle_beta   90.00
_cell.angle_gamma   90.00
#
_symmetry.space_group_name_H-M   'P 1'
#
loop_
_entity.id
_entity.type
_entity.pdbx_description
1 polymer ?
#
loop_
_entity_poly.entity_id
_entity_poly.type
_entity_poly.pdbx_seq_one_letter_code
_entity_poly.pdbx_strand_id
1 'polypeptide(L)'
;MSGSPIIAREASSWARALVQISPYTFSAIGIAVAIGVSVLGAAWGIYITGSSLIGAAIKAPRITSKNLISVIFCEAVAIYGVIVAIILQTKLESVPKSQIYEPESLRAGYAIFASGIIVGFANLVCGLCVGIIGSSCALSDAQNSTLFVKILVIEIFGSALGLFGVIVGIIMSAQASWPAKAYGKPVESGKRYHLSVLGHQMEKNQVRMVYYYRWGRGEEEAGEITKRLRESMSEMLTHFPIVTGRLIKNDEGRWMIKCNDAGVRMVEARAKGSVEDWLHSVDREKELKLVHWEDMHSKPYFWSTFYAQITEFEGGGLAIGLSCTHLLADPTCATMFFKAWADTTLAHKMRAPPHFHPLPPRRPGNKIFNHKPYTALIDHYKFLIQNSTAFTHAKHTTVALAFSHHMVMGLAQTTSAPNKPSPSPFEALAGLFWVCISKVKGLRNGLVSMSICVDTRKALGLDRGFFGNCMVYNKVNSEDLKEHELSQAANAVGEVVAKMDSEGVMDLIDWLDHDDSQSPPLMNNDLICASLEAVDPYSIKFVEEFEPIRVSYYVEPVFGIGQVFIFPAPAGDGPFGRVVMVTLPEEEAVKLCEDELILQFSPTILMGVKKNYA
;
A
#
# COMPACT_ATOMS: atom_id res chain seq x y z
N MET A 1 -11.65 22.94 -9.72
CA MET A 1 -11.56 24.36 -9.33
C MET A 1 -10.69 24.44 -8.08
N SER A 2 -9.39 24.66 -8.26
CA SER A 2 -8.39 24.69 -7.18
C SER A 2 -8.40 26.05 -6.49
N GLY A 3 -8.43 26.06 -5.16
CA GLY A 3 -8.38 27.26 -4.34
C GLY A 3 -7.09 28.03 -4.53
N SER A 4 -7.22 29.23 -5.09
CA SER A 4 -6.18 30.25 -5.08
C SER A 4 -5.98 30.75 -3.65
N PRO A 5 -4.74 30.89 -3.14
CA PRO A 5 -4.51 31.46 -1.82
C PRO A 5 -4.98 32.92 -1.81
N ILE A 6 -5.65 33.29 -0.71
CA ILE A 6 -6.47 34.48 -0.47
C ILE A 6 -5.71 35.83 -0.54
N ILE A 7 -4.43 35.84 -0.96
CA ILE A 7 -3.58 37.05 -0.92
C ILE A 7 -3.55 37.82 -2.26
N ALA A 8 -4.04 37.25 -3.36
CA ALA A 8 -3.77 37.78 -4.71
C ALA A 8 -4.83 38.72 -5.32
N ARG A 9 -5.62 39.46 -4.53
CA ARG A 9 -6.59 40.42 -5.11
C ARG A 9 -6.09 41.85 -5.29
N GLU A 10 -4.98 42.25 -4.67
CA GLU A 10 -4.43 43.62 -4.77
C GLU A 10 -2.91 43.69 -5.03
N ALA A 11 -2.28 42.62 -5.53
CA ALA A 11 -0.85 42.60 -5.78
C ALA A 11 -0.50 43.11 -7.20
N SER A 12 0.51 43.99 -7.29
CA SER A 12 1.07 44.55 -8.54
C SER A 12 1.48 43.44 -9.52
N SER A 13 1.52 43.75 -10.82
CA SER A 13 1.85 42.77 -11.88
C SER A 13 3.14 42.00 -11.61
N TRP A 14 4.12 42.64 -10.98
CA TRP A 14 5.42 42.06 -10.62
C TRP A 14 5.35 41.10 -9.43
N ALA A 15 4.54 41.39 -8.42
CA ALA A 15 4.35 40.51 -7.28
C ALA A 15 3.70 39.18 -7.69
N ARG A 16 2.75 39.23 -8.64
CA ARG A 16 2.16 38.00 -9.23
C ARG A 16 3.19 37.17 -9.99
N ALA A 17 4.08 37.80 -10.76
CA ALA A 17 5.13 37.11 -11.48
C ALA A 17 6.11 36.39 -10.53
N LEU A 18 6.52 37.05 -9.44
CA LEU A 18 7.45 36.47 -8.47
C LEU A 18 6.89 35.27 -7.71
N VAL A 19 5.58 35.30 -7.39
CA VAL A 19 4.91 34.19 -6.69
C VAL A 19 4.65 32.98 -7.62
N GLN A 20 4.66 33.18 -8.94
CA GLN A 20 4.51 32.11 -9.93
C GLN A 20 5.83 31.39 -10.26
N ILE A 21 6.98 31.94 -9.87
CA ILE A 21 8.28 31.29 -10.09
C ILE A 21 8.42 30.10 -9.13
N SER A 22 8.85 28.95 -9.65
CA SER A 22 8.99 27.76 -8.83
C SER A 22 10.07 27.93 -7.74
N PRO A 23 9.87 27.41 -6.51
CA PRO A 23 10.87 27.47 -5.46
C PRO A 23 12.18 26.74 -5.82
N TYR A 24 12.13 25.77 -6.74
CA TYR A 24 13.31 25.14 -7.32
C TYR A 24 14.13 26.11 -8.16
N THR A 25 13.47 26.94 -8.97
CA THR A 25 14.12 27.99 -9.76
C THR A 25 14.78 29.03 -8.85
N PHE A 26 14.11 29.46 -7.78
CA PHE A 26 14.73 30.35 -6.79
C PHE A 26 15.96 29.71 -6.13
N SER A 27 15.87 28.45 -5.74
CA SER A 27 17.00 27.71 -5.17
C SER A 27 18.18 27.63 -6.14
N ALA A 28 17.92 27.31 -7.42
CA ALA A 28 18.95 27.23 -8.45
C ALA A 28 19.63 28.58 -8.72
N ILE A 29 18.86 29.68 -8.74
CA ILE A 29 19.42 31.03 -8.85
C ILE A 29 20.30 31.34 -7.64
N GLY A 30 19.86 30.98 -6.43
CA GLY A 30 20.67 31.15 -5.21
C GLY A 30 22.01 30.43 -5.29
N ILE A 31 22.00 29.17 -5.71
CA ILE A 31 23.22 28.37 -5.91
C ILE A 31 24.14 29.01 -6.97
N ALA A 32 23.57 29.44 -8.09
CA ALA A 32 24.34 30.10 -9.16
C ALA A 32 24.97 31.42 -8.68
N VAL A 33 24.23 32.22 -7.91
CA VAL A 33 24.74 33.47 -7.31
C VAL A 33 25.85 33.20 -6.30
N ALA A 34 25.71 32.17 -5.46
CA ALA A 34 26.72 31.81 -4.47
C ALA A 34 28.08 31.52 -5.11
N ILE A 35 28.13 30.74 -6.19
CA ILE A 35 29.37 30.46 -6.91
C ILE A 35 29.81 31.68 -7.72
N GLY A 36 28.93 32.16 -8.61
CA GLY A 36 29.29 33.15 -9.62
C GLY A 36 29.82 34.45 -9.01
N VAL A 37 29.10 34.98 -8.01
CA VAL A 37 29.47 36.26 -7.38
C VAL A 37 30.71 36.11 -6.50
N SER A 38 30.91 34.95 -5.85
CA SER A 38 32.15 34.66 -5.10
C SER A 38 33.37 34.57 -6.00
N VAL A 39 33.25 33.88 -7.15
CA VAL A 39 34.33 33.75 -8.14
C VAL A 39 34.67 35.11 -8.75
N LEU A 40 33.68 35.96 -9.03
CA LEU A 40 33.91 37.33 -9.48
C LEU A 40 34.71 38.15 -8.45
N GLY A 41 34.36 38.02 -7.16
CA GLY A 41 35.11 38.64 -6.06
C GLY A 41 36.56 38.22 -5.99
N ALA A 42 36.80 36.91 -6.03
CA ALA A 42 38.14 36.35 -6.04
C ALA A 42 38.95 36.80 -7.26
N ALA A 43 38.37 36.73 -8.46
CA ALA A 43 39.02 37.15 -9.70
C ALA A 43 39.45 38.62 -9.65
N TRP A 44 38.57 39.49 -9.13
CA TRP A 44 38.89 40.91 -8.98
C TRP A 44 39.98 41.15 -7.93
N GLY A 45 39.93 40.43 -6.80
CA GLY A 45 40.97 40.50 -5.77
C GLY A 45 42.34 40.08 -6.28
N ILE A 46 42.40 38.97 -7.04
CA ILE A 46 43.60 38.46 -7.70
C ILE A 46 44.12 39.49 -8.72
N TYR A 47 43.24 40.11 -9.52
CA TYR A 47 43.65 41.12 -10.49
C TYR A 47 44.32 42.33 -9.82
N ILE A 48 43.73 42.86 -8.73
CA ILE A 48 44.28 43.99 -7.98
C ILE A 48 45.61 43.62 -7.33
N THR A 49 45.69 42.50 -6.61
CA THR A 49 46.92 42.10 -5.92
C THR A 49 48.02 41.69 -6.91
N GLY A 50 47.67 40.93 -7.94
CA GLY A 50 48.61 40.41 -8.93
C GLY A 50 49.26 41.50 -9.76
N SER A 51 48.50 42.52 -10.17
CA SER A 51 49.05 43.66 -10.92
C SER A 51 50.09 44.44 -10.10
N SER A 52 49.78 44.74 -8.84
CA SER A 52 50.73 45.39 -7.92
C SER A 52 51.93 44.51 -7.60
N LEU A 53 51.72 43.21 -7.41
CA LEU A 53 52.80 42.25 -7.11
C LEU A 53 53.81 42.17 -8.24
N ILE A 54 53.35 42.03 -9.49
CA ILE A 54 54.23 41.96 -10.67
C ILE A 54 54.99 43.28 -10.84
N GLY A 55 54.32 44.43 -10.68
CA GLY A 55 54.96 45.73 -10.75
C GLY A 55 56.03 45.93 -9.66
N ALA A 56 55.70 45.57 -8.42
CA ALA A 56 56.62 45.68 -7.29
C ALA A 56 57.79 44.67 -7.38
N ALA A 57 57.56 43.50 -7.98
CA ALA A 57 58.57 42.46 -8.16
C ALA A 57 59.72 42.89 -9.09
N ILE A 58 59.47 43.76 -10.07
CA ILE A 58 60.54 44.32 -10.93
C ILE A 58 61.54 45.11 -10.09
N LYS A 59 61.05 45.91 -9.13
CA LYS A 59 61.88 46.71 -8.24
C LYS A 59 62.53 45.88 -7.13
N ALA A 60 61.80 44.91 -6.56
CA ALA A 60 62.26 44.08 -5.46
C ALA A 60 61.89 42.59 -5.68
N PRO A 61 62.69 41.81 -6.44
CA PRO A 61 62.33 40.43 -6.83
C PRO A 61 62.07 39.47 -5.67
N ARG A 62 62.68 39.74 -4.50
CA ARG A 62 62.56 38.93 -3.27
C ARG A 62 61.14 38.85 -2.70
N ILE A 63 60.23 39.74 -3.11
CA ILE A 63 58.87 39.83 -2.55
C ILE A 63 57.88 38.85 -3.20
N THR A 64 58.24 38.29 -4.37
CA THR A 64 57.37 37.46 -5.23
C THR A 64 56.82 36.23 -4.51
N SER A 65 57.70 35.43 -3.91
CA SER A 65 57.32 34.19 -3.23
C SER A 65 56.57 34.44 -1.92
N LYS A 66 56.85 35.55 -1.22
CA LYS A 66 56.24 35.88 0.06
C LYS A 66 54.82 36.45 -0.10
N ASN A 67 54.62 37.37 -1.05
CA ASN A 67 53.32 37.99 -1.28
C ASN A 67 52.38 37.16 -2.17
N LEU A 68 52.83 36.00 -2.66
CA LEU A 68 51.94 35.02 -3.29
C LEU A 68 50.84 34.55 -2.32
N ILE A 69 51.10 34.62 -1.00
CA ILE A 69 50.10 34.31 0.02
C ILE A 69 48.83 35.16 -0.12
N SER A 70 48.95 36.41 -0.57
CA SER A 70 47.81 37.30 -0.75
C SER A 70 46.91 36.91 -1.93
N VAL A 71 47.51 36.31 -2.98
CA VAL A 71 46.76 35.72 -4.09
C VAL A 71 46.01 34.47 -3.62
N ILE A 72 46.63 33.64 -2.78
CA ILE A 72 46.01 32.44 -2.19
C ILE A 72 44.81 32.80 -1.32
N PHE A 73 44.88 33.89 -0.53
CA PHE A 73 43.73 34.36 0.25
C PHE A 73 42.58 34.83 -0.63
N CYS A 74 42.85 35.49 -1.76
CA CYS A 74 41.81 35.84 -2.74
C CYS A 74 41.17 34.58 -3.36
N GLU A 75 41.96 33.54 -3.65
CA GLU A 75 41.45 32.27 -4.17
C GLU A 75 40.57 31.52 -3.17
N ALA A 76 40.92 31.54 -1.87
CA ALA A 76 40.13 30.93 -0.82
C ALA A 76 38.67 31.45 -0.78
N VAL A 77 38.44 32.71 -1.16
CA VAL A 77 37.10 33.32 -1.27
C VAL A 77 36.24 32.64 -2.34
N ALA A 78 36.83 32.19 -3.45
CA ALA A 78 36.11 31.42 -4.46
C ALA A 78 35.72 30.03 -3.93
N ILE A 79 36.64 29.38 -3.20
CA ILE A 79 36.40 28.05 -2.60
C ILE A 79 35.21 28.11 -1.62
N TYR A 80 35.09 29.18 -0.85
CA TYR A 80 33.93 29.40 0.03
C TYR A 80 32.60 29.38 -0.74
N GLY A 81 32.53 30.05 -1.89
CA GLY A 81 31.35 30.03 -2.76
C GLY A 81 31.02 28.65 -3.30
N VAL A 82 32.05 27.88 -3.71
CA VAL A 82 31.89 26.51 -4.23
C VAL A 82 31.39 25.56 -3.14
N ILE A 83 31.99 25.59 -1.95
CA ILE A 83 31.59 24.74 -0.82
C ILE A 83 30.12 24.98 -0.46
N VAL A 84 29.72 26.24 -0.33
CA VAL A 84 28.33 26.58 0.00
C VAL A 84 27.38 26.13 -1.10
N ALA A 85 27.73 26.29 -2.37
CA ALA A 85 26.87 25.85 -3.46
C ALA A 85 26.66 24.33 -3.49
N ILE A 86 27.69 23.54 -3.18
CA ILE A 86 27.57 22.08 -3.00
C ILE A 86 26.63 21.78 -1.83
N ILE A 87 26.78 22.45 -0.69
CA ILE A 87 25.91 22.27 0.48
C ILE A 87 24.45 22.63 0.15
N LEU A 88 24.22 23.72 -0.57
CA LEU A 88 22.87 24.13 -0.98
C LEU A 88 22.26 23.15 -1.98
N GLN A 89 23.07 22.56 -2.86
CA GLN A 89 22.61 21.53 -3.79
C GLN A 89 22.18 20.25 -3.07
N THR A 90 22.91 19.81 -2.04
CA THR A 90 22.55 18.61 -1.26
C THR A 90 21.31 18.83 -0.38
N LYS A 91 20.84 20.07 -0.23
CA LYS A 91 19.59 20.43 0.45
C LYS A 91 18.36 20.41 -0.45
N LEU A 92 18.50 20.20 -1.75
CA LEU A 92 17.37 20.11 -2.67
C LEU A 92 16.75 18.71 -2.65
N GLU A 93 15.49 18.61 -2.23
CA GLU A 93 14.72 17.36 -2.24
C GLU A 93 13.59 17.39 -3.28
N SER A 94 13.20 16.23 -3.82
CA SER A 94 12.11 16.12 -4.79
C SER A 94 10.74 16.09 -4.10
N VAL A 95 9.89 17.06 -4.38
CA VAL A 95 8.53 17.20 -3.82
C VAL A 95 7.48 16.85 -4.89
N PRO A 96 6.37 16.17 -4.56
CA PRO A 96 5.27 15.92 -5.48
C PRO A 96 4.72 17.20 -6.11
N LYS A 97 4.28 17.16 -7.37
CA LYS A 97 3.82 18.34 -8.14
C LYS A 97 2.70 19.14 -7.44
N SER A 98 1.89 18.50 -6.62
CA SER A 98 0.81 19.11 -5.85
C SER A 98 1.29 19.97 -4.67
N GLN A 99 2.49 19.71 -4.13
CA GLN A 99 3.03 20.34 -2.91
C GLN A 99 4.16 21.35 -3.21
N ILE A 100 4.49 21.57 -4.49
CA ILE A 100 5.56 22.50 -4.89
C ILE A 100 5.30 23.93 -4.40
N TYR A 101 4.05 24.38 -4.43
CA TYR A 101 3.65 25.75 -4.02
C TYR A 101 3.09 25.83 -2.61
N GLU A 102 3.30 24.79 -1.79
CA GLU A 102 2.91 24.81 -0.39
C GLU A 102 3.80 25.78 0.41
N PRO A 103 3.31 26.44 1.47
CA PRO A 103 4.09 27.42 2.24
C PRO A 103 5.44 26.89 2.75
N GLU A 104 5.52 25.60 3.07
CA GLU A 104 6.77 24.96 3.52
C GLU A 104 7.81 24.85 2.39
N SER A 105 7.41 24.35 1.22
CA SER A 105 8.26 24.29 0.01
C SER A 105 8.72 25.67 -0.44
N LEU A 106 7.84 26.68 -0.37
CA LEU A 106 8.18 28.07 -0.67
C LEU A 106 9.20 28.63 0.33
N ARG A 107 9.01 28.38 1.63
CA ARG A 107 9.94 28.80 2.68
C ARG A 107 11.32 28.17 2.49
N ALA A 108 11.38 26.88 2.15
CA ALA A 108 12.63 26.17 1.88
C ALA A 108 13.35 26.76 0.66
N GLY A 109 12.63 26.97 -0.45
CA GLY A 109 13.19 27.58 -1.66
C GLY A 109 13.72 29.00 -1.44
N TYR A 110 12.99 29.83 -0.69
CA TYR A 110 13.45 31.18 -0.36
C TYR A 110 14.63 31.21 0.61
N ALA A 111 14.69 30.27 1.56
CA ALA A 111 15.84 30.15 2.46
C ALA A 111 17.13 29.81 1.70
N ILE A 112 17.09 28.84 0.78
CA ILE A 112 18.23 28.47 -0.07
C ILE A 112 18.64 29.63 -0.98
N PHE A 113 17.67 30.33 -1.58
CA PHE A 113 17.92 31.51 -2.39
C PHE A 113 18.63 32.62 -1.61
N ALA A 114 18.11 32.97 -0.42
CA ALA A 114 18.68 34.00 0.44
C ALA A 114 20.08 33.62 0.93
N SER A 115 20.30 32.36 1.32
CA SER A 115 21.63 31.83 1.66
C SER A 115 22.64 32.07 0.54
N GLY A 116 22.27 31.76 -0.70
CA GLY A 116 23.15 31.92 -1.85
C GLY A 116 23.51 33.37 -2.15
N ILE A 117 22.54 34.29 -2.02
CA ILE A 117 22.76 35.74 -2.17
C ILE A 117 23.73 36.25 -1.10
N ILE A 118 23.47 35.95 0.17
CA ILE A 118 24.29 36.45 1.29
C ILE A 118 25.74 36.02 1.13
N VAL A 119 25.97 34.74 0.82
CA VAL A 119 27.33 34.20 0.64
C VAL A 119 28.01 34.85 -0.56
N GLY A 120 27.33 34.89 -1.71
CA GLY A 120 27.88 35.46 -2.94
C GLY A 120 28.35 36.90 -2.75
N PHE A 121 27.48 37.78 -2.25
CA PHE A 121 27.80 39.19 -2.05
C PHE A 121 28.81 39.42 -0.92
N ALA A 122 28.75 38.66 0.17
CA ALA A 122 29.78 38.74 1.22
C ALA A 122 31.17 38.38 0.67
N ASN A 123 31.25 37.34 -0.16
CA ASN A 123 32.49 36.92 -0.80
C ASN A 123 32.96 37.91 -1.87
N LEU A 124 32.06 38.57 -2.61
CA LEU A 124 32.43 39.65 -3.52
C LEU A 124 33.17 40.78 -2.80
N VAL A 125 32.58 41.27 -1.71
CA VAL A 125 33.16 42.37 -0.91
C VAL A 125 34.45 41.91 -0.21
N CYS A 126 34.47 40.67 0.29
CA CYS A 126 35.66 40.07 0.89
C CYS A 126 36.82 39.99 -0.11
N GLY A 127 36.60 39.46 -1.31
CA GLY A 127 37.63 39.35 -2.35
C GLY A 127 38.20 40.70 -2.77
N LEU A 128 37.34 41.73 -2.89
CA LEU A 128 37.77 43.11 -3.13
C LEU A 128 38.63 43.66 -1.97
N CYS A 129 38.18 43.46 -0.73
CA CYS A 129 38.88 43.93 0.46
C CYS A 129 40.27 43.29 0.58
N VAL A 130 40.34 41.96 0.49
CA VAL A 130 41.59 41.19 0.50
C VAL A 130 42.49 41.62 -0.64
N GLY A 131 41.96 41.83 -1.85
CA GLY A 131 42.73 42.29 -3.00
C GLY A 131 43.38 43.67 -2.81
N ILE A 132 42.68 44.61 -2.19
CA ILE A 132 43.22 45.96 -1.90
C ILE A 132 44.31 45.88 -0.82
N ILE A 133 44.10 45.07 0.22
CA ILE A 133 45.07 44.86 1.28
C ILE A 133 46.32 44.14 0.73
N GLY A 134 46.16 43.10 -0.09
CA GLY A 134 47.24 42.37 -0.74
C GLY A 134 48.08 43.24 -1.67
N SER A 135 47.44 44.12 -2.45
CA SER A 135 48.12 45.16 -3.24
C SER A 135 48.94 46.10 -2.37
N SER A 136 48.36 46.56 -1.26
CA SER A 136 49.06 47.43 -0.29
C SER A 136 50.23 46.71 0.38
N CYS A 137 50.08 45.41 0.67
CA CYS A 137 51.09 44.52 1.23
C CYS A 137 52.29 44.41 0.27
N ALA A 138 52.05 44.09 -1.00
CA ALA A 138 53.10 43.96 -2.01
C ALA A 138 53.89 45.27 -2.19
N LEU A 139 53.20 46.41 -2.26
CA LEU A 139 53.85 47.72 -2.42
C LEU A 139 54.64 48.14 -1.18
N SER A 140 54.10 47.91 0.01
CA SER A 140 54.76 48.27 1.27
C SER A 140 55.93 47.33 1.61
N ASP A 141 55.83 46.04 1.32
CA ASP A 141 56.94 45.08 1.48
C ASP A 141 58.11 45.41 0.53
N ALA A 142 57.81 45.86 -0.69
CA ALA A 142 58.81 46.35 -1.63
C ALA A 142 59.57 47.59 -1.13
N GLN A 143 58.93 48.44 -0.32
CA GLN A 143 59.57 49.60 0.30
C GLN A 143 60.30 49.24 1.60
N ASN A 144 59.66 48.45 2.47
CA ASN A 144 60.20 48.04 3.77
C ASN A 144 59.67 46.65 4.16
N SER A 145 60.58 45.67 4.19
CA SER A 145 60.23 44.28 4.46
C SER A 145 59.76 43.97 5.89
N THR A 146 59.92 44.92 6.82
CA THR A 146 59.40 44.76 8.20
C THR A 146 57.89 44.96 8.29
N LEU A 147 57.26 45.55 7.26
CA LEU A 147 55.82 45.83 7.23
C LEU A 147 54.98 44.65 6.76
N PHE A 148 55.58 43.67 6.08
CA PHE A 148 54.89 42.51 5.51
C PHE A 148 53.99 41.80 6.53
N VAL A 149 54.53 41.39 7.68
CA VAL A 149 53.77 40.67 8.72
C VAL A 149 52.65 41.53 9.30
N LYS A 150 52.86 42.86 9.43
CA LYS A 150 51.85 43.77 9.98
C LYS A 150 50.64 43.92 9.06
N ILE A 151 50.87 44.00 7.76
CA ILE A 151 49.80 44.11 6.76
C ILE A 151 49.13 42.75 6.53
N LEU A 152 49.88 41.66 6.58
CA LEU A 152 49.33 40.30 6.49
C LEU A 152 48.30 40.01 7.58
N VAL A 153 48.49 40.52 8.80
CA VAL A 153 47.48 40.39 9.87
C VAL A 153 46.18 41.11 9.49
N ILE A 154 46.26 42.29 8.88
CA ILE A 154 45.09 43.03 8.39
C ILE A 154 44.38 42.24 7.27
N GLU A 155 45.15 41.59 6.42
CA GLU A 155 44.64 40.75 5.34
C GLU A 155 43.83 39.56 5.86
N ILE A 156 44.31 38.88 6.91
CA ILE A 156 43.59 37.80 7.58
C ILE A 156 42.24 38.30 8.11
N PHE A 157 42.20 39.47 8.76
CA PHE A 157 40.95 40.06 9.23
C PHE A 157 40.01 40.44 8.09
N GLY A 158 40.54 40.93 6.97
CA GLY A 158 39.75 41.19 5.75
C GLY A 158 39.10 39.90 5.22
N SER A 159 39.85 38.80 5.20
CA SER A 159 39.36 37.50 4.72
C SER A 159 38.27 36.89 5.62
N ALA A 160 38.22 37.25 6.91
CA ALA A 160 37.22 36.77 7.85
C ALA A 160 35.79 37.25 7.51
N LEU A 161 35.64 38.36 6.76
CA LEU A 161 34.34 38.85 6.32
C LEU A 161 33.60 37.84 5.42
N GLY A 162 34.34 37.16 4.54
CA GLY A 162 33.78 36.09 3.71
C GLY A 162 33.33 34.89 4.54
N LEU A 163 34.10 34.53 5.57
CA LEU A 163 33.76 33.44 6.48
C LEU A 163 32.45 33.72 7.24
N PHE A 164 32.23 34.96 7.71
CA PHE A 164 30.96 35.32 8.35
C PHE A 164 29.77 35.18 7.39
N GLY A 165 29.94 35.58 6.12
CA GLY A 165 28.94 35.36 5.08
C GLY A 165 28.60 33.88 4.89
N VAL A 166 29.62 33.02 4.88
CA VAL A 166 29.46 31.56 4.80
C VAL A 166 28.70 31.01 5.99
N ILE A 167 29.07 31.40 7.22
CA ILE A 167 28.41 30.92 8.44
C ILE A 167 26.92 31.28 8.44
N VAL A 168 26.59 32.53 8.11
CA VAL A 168 25.19 32.98 8.04
C VAL A 168 24.43 32.22 6.96
N GLY A 169 25.02 32.05 5.77
CA GLY A 169 24.42 31.28 4.68
C GLY A 169 24.13 29.83 5.07
N ILE A 170 25.05 29.16 5.77
CA ILE A 170 24.87 27.79 6.25
C ILE A 170 23.75 27.72 7.30
N ILE A 171 23.75 28.61 8.30
CA ILE A 171 22.71 28.63 9.34
C ILE A 171 21.32 28.83 8.72
N MET A 172 21.19 29.74 7.75
CA MET A 172 19.93 29.95 7.05
C MET A 172 19.50 28.73 6.23
N SER A 173 20.45 28.07 5.57
CA SER A 173 20.16 26.84 4.81
C SER A 173 19.81 25.65 5.69
N ALA A 174 20.28 25.62 6.94
CA ALA A 174 19.96 24.58 7.90
C ALA A 174 18.47 24.58 8.30
N GLN A 175 17.80 25.73 8.15
CA GLN A 175 16.36 25.87 8.39
C GLN A 175 15.50 25.56 7.15
N ALA A 176 16.12 25.29 6.00
CA ALA A 176 15.43 24.90 4.78
C ALA A 176 15.10 23.41 4.85
N SER A 177 13.85 23.10 5.21
CA SER A 177 13.29 21.75 5.18
C SER A 177 12.24 21.68 4.08
N TRP A 178 12.49 20.86 3.07
CA TRP A 178 11.44 20.51 2.12
C TRP A 178 10.47 19.54 2.79
N PRO A 179 9.17 19.58 2.47
CA PRO A 179 8.29 18.48 2.83
C PRO A 179 8.82 17.24 2.11
N ALA A 180 9.51 16.38 2.84
CA ALA A 180 9.96 15.10 2.32
C ALA A 180 8.75 14.38 1.71
N LYS A 181 8.99 13.48 0.73
CA LYS A 181 8.01 12.43 0.41
C LYS A 181 7.46 11.94 1.75
N ALA A 182 6.19 12.18 2.01
CA ALA A 182 5.56 11.84 3.26
C ALA A 182 5.48 10.30 3.34
N TYR A 183 6.61 9.65 3.60
CA TYR A 183 6.58 8.46 4.40
C TYR A 183 6.11 8.97 5.75
N GLY A 184 4.86 8.65 6.10
CA GLY A 184 4.16 9.16 7.27
C GLY A 184 5.03 9.07 8.53
N LYS A 185 4.62 9.81 9.58
CA LYS A 185 5.32 9.79 10.88
C LYS A 185 5.76 8.36 11.19
N PRO A 186 7.08 8.09 11.35
CA PRO A 186 7.55 6.74 11.65
C PRO A 186 6.79 6.24 12.87
N VAL A 187 6.31 5.00 12.81
CA VAL A 187 5.50 4.44 13.88
C VAL A 187 6.33 4.48 15.16
N GLU A 188 5.75 4.99 16.25
CA GLU A 188 6.42 5.04 17.55
C GLU A 188 6.99 3.65 17.88
N SER A 189 8.31 3.60 18.12
CA SER A 189 9.03 2.36 18.36
C SER A 189 8.39 1.60 19.51
N GLY A 190 7.94 0.37 19.23
CA GLY A 190 7.36 -0.52 20.25
C GLY A 190 5.83 -0.59 20.24
N LYS A 191 5.12 0.09 19.33
CA LYS A 191 3.67 -0.11 19.18
C LYS A 191 3.36 -1.57 18.83
N ARG A 192 2.44 -2.14 19.59
CA ARG A 192 2.01 -3.52 19.52
C ARG A 192 0.52 -3.55 19.22
N TYR A 193 0.11 -4.40 18.29
CA TYR A 193 -1.30 -4.57 17.92
C TYR A 193 -1.74 -6.00 18.24
N HIS A 194 -2.79 -6.11 19.04
CA HIS A 194 -3.41 -7.38 19.39
C HIS A 194 -4.40 -7.77 18.30
N LEU A 195 -4.28 -9.00 17.83
CA LEU A 195 -5.18 -9.56 16.83
C LEU A 195 -6.55 -9.86 17.48
N SER A 196 -7.62 -9.79 16.69
CA SER A 196 -8.95 -10.16 17.19
C SER A 196 -9.05 -11.66 17.45
N VAL A 197 -9.90 -12.06 18.39
CA VAL A 197 -10.18 -13.48 18.67
C VAL A 197 -10.64 -14.25 17.44
N LEU A 198 -11.39 -13.60 16.55
CA LEU A 198 -11.79 -14.16 15.25
C LEU A 198 -10.58 -14.39 14.34
N GLY A 199 -9.58 -13.52 14.39
CA GLY A 199 -8.33 -13.68 13.65
C GLY A 199 -7.49 -14.85 14.16
N HIS A 200 -7.43 -15.07 15.49
CA HIS A 200 -6.70 -16.22 16.05
C HIS A 200 -7.23 -17.56 15.54
N GLN A 201 -8.54 -17.66 15.25
CA GLN A 201 -9.12 -18.87 14.65
C GLN A 201 -8.59 -19.15 13.23
N MET A 202 -7.97 -18.18 12.58
CA MET A 202 -7.51 -18.21 11.19
C MET A 202 -5.98 -18.37 11.06
N GLU A 203 -5.29 -18.75 12.14
CA GLU A 203 -3.82 -18.86 12.19
C GLU A 203 -3.21 -19.68 11.05
N LYS A 204 -3.85 -20.78 10.66
CA LYS A 204 -3.34 -21.70 9.62
C LYS A 204 -3.73 -21.31 8.20
N ASN A 205 -4.57 -20.27 8.05
CA ASN A 205 -5.09 -19.85 6.76
C ASN A 205 -4.32 -18.65 6.21
N GLN A 206 -4.31 -18.56 4.90
CA GLN A 206 -3.82 -17.43 4.13
C GLN A 206 -4.86 -17.07 3.08
N VAL A 207 -5.02 -15.78 2.82
CA VAL A 207 -5.86 -15.26 1.75
C VAL A 207 -4.97 -15.00 0.55
N ARG A 208 -5.42 -15.41 -0.64
CA ARG A 208 -4.77 -15.10 -1.90
C ARG A 208 -5.78 -14.53 -2.88
N MET A 209 -5.37 -13.52 -3.63
CA MET A 209 -6.20 -12.87 -4.65
C MET A 209 -5.42 -12.60 -5.92
N VAL A 210 -6.09 -12.66 -7.07
CA VAL A 210 -5.54 -12.27 -8.37
C VAL A 210 -6.50 -11.32 -9.06
N TYR A 211 -5.98 -10.20 -9.53
CA TYR A 211 -6.69 -9.22 -10.35
C TYR A 211 -6.04 -9.16 -11.72
N TYR A 212 -6.82 -9.36 -12.77
CA TYR A 212 -6.37 -9.22 -14.15
C TYR A 212 -6.85 -7.91 -14.73
N TYR A 213 -5.97 -7.19 -15.42
CA TYR A 213 -6.28 -5.96 -16.12
C TYR A 213 -5.93 -6.13 -17.58
N ARG A 214 -6.87 -5.78 -18.45
CA ARG A 214 -6.58 -5.59 -19.87
C ARG A 214 -5.79 -4.29 -20.00
N TRP A 215 -4.64 -4.37 -20.64
CA TRP A 215 -3.78 -3.22 -20.85
C TRP A 215 -3.31 -3.23 -22.30
N GLY A 216 -3.71 -2.22 -23.07
CA GLY A 216 -3.19 -2.04 -24.43
C GLY A 216 -1.70 -1.67 -24.36
N ARG A 217 -0.93 -1.99 -25.39
CA ARG A 217 0.40 -1.35 -25.57
C ARG A 217 0.20 0.15 -25.77
N GLY A 218 0.18 0.90 -24.67
CA GLY A 218 0.43 2.34 -24.69
C GLY A 218 1.91 2.62 -24.90
N GLU A 219 2.26 3.88 -25.16
CA GLU A 219 3.64 4.38 -25.32
C GLU A 219 4.53 4.22 -24.05
N GLU A 220 3.99 3.67 -22.95
CA GLU A 220 4.74 3.45 -21.71
C GLU A 220 5.74 2.29 -21.86
N GLU A 221 7.00 2.54 -21.50
CA GLU A 221 8.06 1.52 -21.48
C GLU A 221 7.77 0.41 -20.45
N ALA A 222 8.20 -0.81 -20.76
CA ALA A 222 8.00 -1.96 -19.88
C ALA A 222 8.66 -1.74 -18.50
N GLY A 223 7.90 -1.91 -17.41
CA GLY A 223 8.33 -1.62 -16.05
C GLY A 223 7.91 -0.25 -15.49
N GLU A 224 7.45 0.69 -16.31
CA GLU A 224 7.00 2.00 -15.82
C GLU A 224 5.76 1.88 -14.91
N ILE A 225 4.80 1.03 -15.28
CA ILE A 225 3.64 0.71 -14.46
C ILE A 225 4.06 0.08 -13.12
N THR A 226 5.00 -0.88 -13.15
CA THR A 226 5.50 -1.55 -11.95
C THR A 226 6.15 -0.55 -11.00
N LYS A 227 6.95 0.38 -11.53
CA LYS A 227 7.54 1.47 -10.75
C LYS A 227 6.47 2.37 -10.12
N ARG A 228 5.47 2.79 -10.90
CA ARG A 228 4.34 3.61 -10.42
C ARG A 228 3.58 2.91 -9.29
N LEU A 229 3.27 1.62 -9.46
CA LEU A 229 2.60 0.78 -8.48
C LEU A 229 3.41 0.59 -7.20
N ARG A 230 4.73 0.42 -7.32
CA ARG A 230 5.64 0.31 -6.17
C ARG A 230 5.71 1.60 -5.37
N GLU A 231 5.81 2.74 -6.04
CA GLU A 231 5.85 4.06 -5.40
C GLU A 231 4.54 4.37 -4.68
N SER A 232 3.39 4.13 -5.32
CA SER A 232 2.07 4.34 -4.71
C SER A 232 1.79 3.38 -3.54
N MET A 233 2.29 2.15 -3.62
CA MET A 233 2.19 1.20 -2.50
C MET A 233 2.99 1.73 -1.30
N SER A 234 4.20 2.23 -1.53
CA SER A 234 5.03 2.75 -0.44
C SER A 234 4.41 3.95 0.27
N GLU A 235 3.70 4.81 -0.46
CA GLU A 235 2.91 5.91 0.11
C GLU A 235 1.71 5.38 0.89
N MET A 236 0.94 4.46 0.30
CA MET A 236 -0.24 3.87 0.92
C MET A 236 0.08 3.15 2.24
N LEU A 237 1.21 2.42 2.31
CA LEU A 237 1.62 1.64 3.49
C LEU A 237 1.85 2.47 4.74
N THR A 238 2.05 3.79 4.61
CA THR A 238 2.14 4.71 5.75
C THR A 238 0.85 4.74 6.58
N HIS A 239 -0.27 4.38 5.97
CA HIS A 239 -1.57 4.24 6.62
C HIS A 239 -1.86 2.82 7.11
N PHE A 240 -0.96 1.85 6.89
CA PHE A 240 -1.16 0.45 7.26
C PHE A 240 -0.03 -0.10 8.15
N PRO A 241 0.16 0.45 9.37
CA PRO A 241 1.26 0.07 10.27
C PRO A 241 1.22 -1.41 10.70
N ILE A 242 0.04 -2.04 10.74
CA ILE A 242 -0.08 -3.47 11.08
C ILE A 242 0.30 -4.38 9.91
N VAL A 243 0.18 -3.89 8.67
CA VAL A 243 0.54 -4.63 7.44
C VAL A 243 2.06 -4.60 7.25
N THR A 244 2.71 -3.50 7.59
CA THR A 244 4.19 -3.38 7.53
C THR A 244 4.89 -4.02 8.72
N GLY A 245 4.14 -4.44 9.75
CA GLY A 245 4.67 -5.04 10.97
C GLY A 245 5.13 -6.50 10.82
N ARG A 246 5.55 -7.10 11.93
CA ARG A 246 5.93 -8.51 12.02
C ARG A 246 5.22 -9.24 13.15
N LEU A 247 4.89 -10.51 12.92
CA LEU A 247 4.28 -11.37 13.92
C LEU A 247 5.26 -11.68 15.05
N ILE A 248 4.79 -11.57 16.29
CA ILE A 248 5.46 -12.02 17.50
C ILE A 248 4.42 -12.71 18.39
N LYS A 249 4.87 -13.54 19.34
CA LYS A 249 4.01 -14.09 20.39
C LYS A 249 4.19 -13.29 21.69
N ASN A 250 3.10 -13.08 22.44
CA ASN A 250 3.17 -12.53 23.79
C ASN A 250 3.61 -13.62 24.80
N ASP A 251 3.71 -13.26 26.08
CA ASP A 251 4.11 -14.18 27.16
C ASP A 251 3.13 -15.35 27.35
N GLU A 252 1.88 -15.20 26.90
CA GLU A 252 0.82 -16.21 26.91
C GLU A 252 0.81 -17.09 25.65
N GLY A 253 1.74 -16.85 24.70
CA GLY A 253 1.83 -17.59 23.44
C GLY A 253 0.86 -17.17 22.33
N ARG A 254 0.06 -16.11 22.56
CA ARG A 254 -0.88 -15.54 21.58
C ARG A 254 -0.16 -14.66 20.55
N TRP A 255 -0.57 -14.76 19.29
CA TRP A 255 -0.02 -13.94 18.22
C TRP A 255 -0.42 -12.48 18.34
N MET A 256 0.51 -11.60 17.98
CA MET A 256 0.33 -10.16 17.92
C MET A 256 1.28 -9.55 16.88
N ILE A 257 1.01 -8.32 16.46
CA ILE A 257 1.86 -7.61 15.49
C ILE A 257 2.71 -6.58 16.21
N LYS A 258 4.03 -6.64 15.99
CA LYS A 258 4.95 -5.55 16.31
C LYS A 258 5.03 -4.62 15.10
N CYS A 259 4.51 -3.41 15.24
CA CYS A 259 4.64 -2.38 14.20
C CYS A 259 6.08 -1.87 14.19
N ASN A 260 6.87 -2.34 13.22
CA ASN A 260 8.31 -2.05 13.10
C ASN A 260 8.69 -1.54 11.71
N ASP A 261 7.71 -1.11 10.91
CA ASP A 261 7.87 -0.57 9.55
C ASP A 261 8.77 -1.44 8.65
N ALA A 262 8.76 -2.76 8.87
CA ALA A 262 9.57 -3.70 8.12
C ALA A 262 9.07 -3.91 6.68
N GLY A 263 7.94 -3.30 6.32
CA GLY A 263 7.38 -3.27 4.98
C GLY A 263 6.73 -4.58 4.53
N VAL A 264 6.22 -4.57 3.32
CA VAL A 264 5.64 -5.72 2.61
C VAL A 264 6.62 -6.23 1.56
N ARG A 265 6.51 -7.51 1.17
CA ARG A 265 7.34 -8.05 0.09
C ARG A 265 6.64 -7.88 -1.25
N MET A 266 7.33 -7.29 -2.22
CA MET A 266 6.85 -7.14 -3.58
C MET A 266 7.70 -7.96 -4.54
N VAL A 267 7.03 -8.72 -5.42
CA VAL A 267 7.66 -9.53 -6.47
C VAL A 267 7.28 -8.94 -7.82
N GLU A 268 8.29 -8.64 -8.64
CA GLU A 268 8.11 -8.17 -10.02
C GLU A 268 8.37 -9.36 -10.96
N ALA A 269 7.43 -9.64 -11.86
CA ALA A 269 7.50 -10.79 -12.78
C ALA A 269 7.06 -10.40 -14.19
N ARG A 270 7.48 -11.18 -15.19
CA ARG A 270 7.05 -11.06 -16.59
C ARG A 270 6.60 -12.39 -17.14
N ALA A 271 5.51 -12.37 -17.90
CA ALA A 271 4.93 -13.53 -18.57
C ALA A 271 4.92 -13.33 -20.09
N LYS A 272 5.25 -14.40 -20.84
CA LYS A 272 5.15 -14.40 -22.30
C LYS A 272 3.69 -14.52 -22.73
N GLY A 273 3.31 -13.86 -23.84
CA GLY A 273 1.94 -13.83 -24.36
C GLY A 273 1.11 -12.66 -23.82
N SER A 274 -0.17 -12.60 -24.21
CA SER A 274 -1.13 -11.59 -23.72
C SER A 274 -1.92 -12.10 -22.50
N VAL A 275 -2.52 -11.18 -21.74
CA VAL A 275 -3.43 -11.57 -20.65
C VAL A 275 -4.65 -12.33 -21.17
N GLU A 276 -5.12 -12.02 -22.38
CA GLU A 276 -6.21 -12.74 -23.05
C GLU A 276 -5.84 -14.20 -23.31
N ASP A 277 -4.67 -14.44 -23.92
CA ASP A 277 -4.17 -15.80 -24.19
C ASP A 277 -3.97 -16.60 -22.90
N TRP A 278 -3.51 -15.92 -21.85
CA TRP A 278 -3.38 -16.50 -20.52
C TRP A 278 -4.73 -16.96 -19.98
N LEU A 279 -5.74 -16.08 -19.98
CA LEU A 279 -7.07 -16.36 -19.44
C LEU A 279 -7.78 -17.51 -20.16
N HIS A 280 -7.50 -17.74 -21.44
CA HIS A 280 -8.04 -18.89 -22.19
C HIS A 280 -7.52 -20.25 -21.71
N SER A 281 -6.37 -20.30 -21.03
CA SER A 281 -5.69 -21.56 -20.69
C SER A 281 -5.31 -21.71 -19.22
N VAL A 282 -5.62 -20.71 -18.40
CA VAL A 282 -5.28 -20.66 -16.98
C VAL A 282 -6.17 -21.61 -16.17
N ASP A 283 -5.51 -22.47 -15.40
CA ASP A 283 -6.10 -23.31 -14.37
C ASP A 283 -5.63 -22.82 -12.98
N ARG A 284 -6.15 -23.41 -11.91
CA ARG A 284 -5.80 -23.04 -10.53
C ARG A 284 -4.28 -23.05 -10.28
N GLU A 285 -3.58 -24.10 -10.72
CA GLU A 285 -2.15 -24.24 -10.48
C GLU A 285 -1.33 -23.14 -11.17
N LYS A 286 -1.70 -22.79 -12.40
CA LYS A 286 -1.07 -21.68 -13.13
C LYS A 286 -1.41 -20.33 -12.50
N GLU A 287 -2.66 -20.09 -12.13
CA GLU A 287 -3.07 -18.82 -11.51
C GLU A 287 -2.35 -18.57 -10.19
N LEU A 288 -2.16 -19.62 -9.37
CA LEU A 288 -1.40 -19.50 -8.12
C LEU A 288 0.09 -19.18 -8.32
N LYS A 289 0.65 -19.28 -9.54
CA LYS A 289 2.01 -18.77 -9.85
C LYS A 289 2.05 -17.24 -9.96
N LEU A 290 0.90 -16.59 -10.11
CA LEU A 290 0.78 -15.13 -10.11
C LEU A 290 0.68 -14.56 -8.69
N VAL A 291 0.73 -15.42 -7.66
CA VAL A 291 0.55 -15.05 -6.26
C VAL A 291 1.66 -15.64 -5.41
N HIS A 292 2.69 -14.84 -5.16
CA HIS A 292 3.83 -15.26 -4.34
C HIS A 292 3.42 -15.48 -2.88
N TRP A 293 3.89 -16.58 -2.30
CA TRP A 293 3.76 -16.88 -0.88
C TRP A 293 4.95 -17.68 -0.38
N GLU A 294 5.38 -17.37 0.83
CA GLU A 294 6.37 -18.15 1.57
C GLU A 294 5.73 -18.65 2.85
N ASP A 295 5.87 -19.94 3.17
CA ASP A 295 5.40 -20.45 4.44
C ASP A 295 6.22 -19.87 5.61
N MET A 296 5.55 -19.68 6.74
CA MET A 296 6.17 -19.09 7.93
C MET A 296 7.25 -20.04 8.48
N HIS A 297 8.51 -19.59 8.44
CA HIS A 297 9.65 -20.32 8.98
C HIS A 297 9.75 -20.18 10.51
N SER A 298 10.71 -20.87 11.14
CA SER A 298 10.94 -20.86 12.60
C SER A 298 11.20 -19.47 13.21
N LYS A 299 11.47 -18.44 12.40
CA LYS A 299 11.68 -17.04 12.83
C LYS A 299 10.62 -16.12 12.19
N PRO A 300 9.42 -15.97 12.80
CA PRO A 300 8.34 -15.12 12.31
C PRO A 300 8.73 -13.65 12.07
N TYR A 301 9.77 -13.18 12.77
CA TYR A 301 10.29 -11.82 12.65
C TYR A 301 10.76 -11.45 11.22
N PHE A 302 11.23 -12.40 10.42
CA PHE A 302 11.67 -12.17 9.03
C PHE A 302 10.56 -12.40 7.99
N TRP A 303 9.43 -12.92 8.45
CA TRP A 303 8.33 -13.32 7.61
C TRP A 303 7.37 -12.16 7.39
N SER A 304 7.03 -11.87 6.13
CA SER A 304 6.11 -10.77 5.82
C SER A 304 4.68 -11.24 5.97
N THR A 305 3.81 -10.39 6.54
CA THR A 305 2.38 -10.69 6.69
C THR A 305 1.60 -10.49 5.40
N PHE A 306 2.16 -9.73 4.44
CA PHE A 306 1.59 -9.39 3.15
C PHE A 306 2.63 -9.48 2.04
N TYR A 307 2.24 -10.07 0.91
CA TYR A 307 3.02 -10.17 -0.31
C TYR A 307 2.19 -9.63 -1.47
N ALA A 308 2.82 -8.84 -2.33
CA ALA A 308 2.23 -8.39 -3.60
C ALA A 308 3.09 -8.90 -4.74
N GLN A 309 2.47 -9.39 -5.81
CA GLN A 309 3.17 -9.77 -7.04
C GLN A 309 2.58 -9.02 -8.22
N ILE A 310 3.43 -8.34 -8.98
CA ILE A 310 3.06 -7.63 -10.21
C ILE A 310 3.62 -8.43 -11.38
N THR A 311 2.75 -8.93 -12.25
CA THR A 311 3.14 -9.71 -13.43
C THR A 311 2.71 -8.99 -14.70
N GLU A 312 3.68 -8.48 -15.46
CA GLU A 312 3.46 -7.84 -16.77
C GLU A 312 3.47 -8.90 -17.90
N PHE A 313 2.50 -8.82 -18.81
CA PHE A 313 2.40 -9.71 -19.97
C PHE A 313 3.03 -9.05 -21.21
N GLU A 314 3.97 -9.72 -21.89
CA GLU A 314 4.68 -9.19 -23.07
C GLU A 314 3.75 -8.80 -24.24
N GLY A 315 2.63 -9.51 -24.36
CA GLY A 315 1.57 -9.27 -25.35
C GLY A 315 0.54 -8.22 -24.93
N GLY A 316 0.69 -7.62 -23.74
CA GLY A 316 -0.26 -6.67 -23.16
C GLY A 316 -1.10 -7.28 -22.04
N GLY A 317 -1.46 -6.43 -21.09
CA GLY A 317 -2.15 -6.84 -19.86
C GLY A 317 -1.25 -6.92 -18.63
N LEU A 318 -1.90 -6.99 -17.47
CA LEU A 318 -1.26 -7.04 -16.16
C LEU A 318 -2.03 -7.98 -15.23
N ALA A 319 -1.32 -8.78 -14.45
CA ALA A 319 -1.89 -9.47 -13.29
C ALA A 319 -1.26 -8.95 -11.99
N ILE A 320 -2.10 -8.65 -11.00
CA ILE A 320 -1.66 -8.25 -9.67
C ILE A 320 -2.16 -9.30 -8.66
N GLY A 321 -1.23 -10.02 -8.07
CA GLY A 321 -1.46 -10.99 -7.01
C GLY A 321 -1.24 -10.39 -5.63
N LEU A 322 -2.07 -10.78 -4.65
CA LEU A 322 -1.90 -10.44 -3.24
C LEU A 322 -2.01 -11.71 -2.40
N SER A 323 -1.09 -11.89 -1.47
CA SER A 323 -1.18 -12.92 -0.42
C SER A 323 -1.06 -12.27 0.94
N CYS A 324 -1.88 -12.68 1.89
CA CYS A 324 -1.71 -12.27 3.29
C CYS A 324 -2.12 -13.37 4.27
N THR A 325 -1.58 -13.29 5.48
CA THR A 325 -2.03 -14.18 6.56
C THR A 325 -3.48 -13.88 6.93
N HIS A 326 -4.31 -14.92 6.96
CA HIS A 326 -5.72 -14.77 7.34
C HIS A 326 -5.85 -14.42 8.83
N LEU A 327 -4.82 -14.69 9.63
CA LEU A 327 -4.67 -14.24 11.01
C LEU A 327 -4.83 -12.71 11.16
N LEU A 328 -4.37 -11.93 10.18
CA LEU A 328 -4.34 -10.46 10.22
C LEU A 328 -5.51 -9.83 9.45
N ALA A 329 -5.87 -10.41 8.31
CA ALA A 329 -6.83 -9.83 7.38
C ALA A 329 -7.68 -10.90 6.70
N ASP A 330 -8.99 -10.73 6.75
CA ASP A 330 -9.95 -11.52 5.96
C ASP A 330 -10.00 -11.06 4.49
N PRO A 331 -10.71 -11.77 3.59
CA PRO A 331 -10.84 -11.34 2.20
C PRO A 331 -11.47 -9.96 2.03
N THR A 332 -12.31 -9.49 2.96
CA THR A 332 -12.82 -8.13 2.94
C THR A 332 -11.68 -7.13 3.16
N CYS A 333 -10.86 -7.31 4.20
CA CYS A 333 -9.71 -6.46 4.49
C CYS A 333 -8.68 -6.46 3.36
N ALA A 334 -8.39 -7.62 2.77
CA ALA A 334 -7.46 -7.72 1.65
C ALA A 334 -8.00 -7.01 0.38
N THR A 335 -9.32 -7.04 0.15
CA THR A 335 -9.95 -6.24 -0.91
C THR A 335 -9.88 -4.74 -0.60
N MET A 336 -10.10 -4.34 0.65
CA MET A 336 -9.93 -2.95 1.09
C MET A 336 -8.49 -2.45 0.91
N PHE A 337 -7.50 -3.30 1.19
CA PHE A 337 -6.09 -2.99 0.96
C PHE A 337 -5.81 -2.74 -0.52
N PHE A 338 -6.29 -3.61 -1.41
CA PHE A 338 -6.20 -3.39 -2.86
C PHE A 338 -6.89 -2.10 -3.29
N LYS A 339 -8.09 -1.84 -2.78
CA LYS A 339 -8.84 -0.62 -3.10
C LYS A 339 -8.11 0.64 -2.65
N ALA A 340 -7.52 0.64 -1.46
CA ALA A 340 -6.70 1.74 -0.97
C ALA A 340 -5.45 1.94 -1.83
N TRP A 341 -4.78 0.85 -2.24
CA TRP A 341 -3.63 0.93 -3.14
C TRP A 341 -3.99 1.50 -4.51
N ALA A 342 -5.09 1.04 -5.10
CA ALA A 342 -5.62 1.55 -6.36
C ALA A 342 -5.99 3.05 -6.27
N ASP A 343 -6.71 3.45 -5.22
CA ASP A 343 -7.08 4.86 -5.01
C ASP A 343 -5.85 5.77 -4.83
N THR A 344 -4.83 5.33 -4.07
CA THR A 344 -3.57 6.07 -3.94
C THR A 344 -2.84 6.15 -5.27
N THR A 345 -2.87 5.09 -6.09
CA THR A 345 -2.22 5.09 -7.42
C THR A 345 -2.89 6.07 -8.38
N LEU A 346 -4.22 6.14 -8.40
CA LEU A 346 -4.97 7.02 -9.31
C LEU A 346 -5.06 8.47 -8.85
N ALA A 347 -5.42 8.68 -7.59
CA ALA A 347 -5.81 10.00 -7.08
C ALA A 347 -4.72 10.64 -6.21
N HIS A 348 -3.58 9.98 -6.01
CA HIS A 348 -2.56 10.35 -5.02
C HIS A 348 -3.15 10.60 -3.62
N LYS A 349 -4.30 9.98 -3.34
CA LYS A 349 -5.02 10.14 -2.08
C LYS A 349 -5.94 8.96 -1.85
N MET A 350 -5.76 8.34 -0.69
CA MET A 350 -6.67 7.31 -0.19
C MET A 350 -8.03 7.91 0.12
N ARG A 351 -9.09 7.35 -0.47
CA ARG A 351 -10.47 7.84 -0.26
C ARG A 351 -11.04 7.43 1.10
N ALA A 352 -10.70 6.24 1.56
CA ALA A 352 -11.19 5.68 2.82
C ALA A 352 -10.01 5.05 3.59
N PRO A 353 -9.49 5.72 4.64
CA PRO A 353 -8.40 5.18 5.44
C PRO A 353 -8.85 3.97 6.29
N PRO A 354 -7.95 3.01 6.57
CA PRO A 354 -8.25 1.88 7.43
C PRO A 354 -8.38 2.32 8.90
N HIS A 355 -9.29 1.70 9.64
CA HIS A 355 -9.48 1.89 11.06
C HIS A 355 -8.92 0.67 11.81
N PHE A 356 -7.94 0.92 12.68
CA PHE A 356 -7.34 -0.11 13.54
C PHE A 356 -7.79 0.10 14.97
N HIS A 357 -8.81 -0.63 15.38
CA HIS A 357 -9.21 -0.73 16.77
C HIS A 357 -9.61 -2.18 17.09
N PRO A 358 -9.64 -2.57 18.37
CA PRO A 358 -10.20 -3.86 18.76
C PRO A 358 -11.68 -3.96 18.40
N LEU A 359 -12.21 -5.19 18.40
CA LEU A 359 -13.66 -5.41 18.34
C LEU A 359 -14.32 -4.73 19.55
N PRO A 360 -15.53 -4.17 19.37
CA PRO A 360 -16.21 -3.44 20.43
C PRO A 360 -16.57 -4.38 21.58
N PRO A 361 -16.39 -3.95 22.85
CA PRO A 361 -16.86 -4.74 23.98
C PRO A 361 -18.40 -4.74 24.03
N ARG A 362 -18.98 -5.77 24.66
CA ARG A 362 -20.42 -5.83 24.92
C ARG A 362 -20.89 -4.62 25.72
N ARG A 363 -21.85 -3.86 25.19
CA ARG A 363 -22.39 -2.66 25.85
C ARG A 363 -23.21 -3.07 27.09
N PRO A 364 -22.92 -2.53 28.29
CA PRO A 364 -23.58 -2.96 29.53
C PRO A 364 -25.11 -2.70 29.60
N GLY A 365 -25.65 -1.82 28.75
CA GLY A 365 -27.09 -1.50 28.71
C GLY A 365 -27.93 -2.25 27.67
N ASN A 366 -27.31 -3.07 26.80
CA ASN A 366 -28.00 -3.77 25.70
C ASN A 366 -28.35 -5.22 26.00
N LYS A 367 -28.19 -5.69 27.24
CA LYS A 367 -28.67 -7.03 27.61
C LYS A 367 -30.19 -7.04 27.46
N ILE A 368 -30.68 -7.63 26.37
CA ILE A 368 -32.08 -8.00 26.24
C ILE A 368 -32.39 -8.84 27.48
N PHE A 369 -33.27 -8.33 28.35
CA PHE A 369 -33.77 -9.09 29.50
C PHE A 369 -34.43 -10.34 28.92
N ASN A 370 -33.76 -11.50 28.99
CA ASN A 370 -34.07 -12.81 28.37
C ASN A 370 -33.24 -13.23 27.13
N HIS A 371 -32.11 -12.59 26.83
CA HIS A 371 -31.19 -13.12 25.81
C HIS A 371 -30.72 -14.53 26.20
N LYS A 372 -30.97 -15.51 25.34
CA LYS A 372 -30.39 -16.84 25.45
C LYS A 372 -29.15 -16.86 24.56
N PRO A 373 -27.96 -17.19 25.10
CA PRO A 373 -26.76 -17.25 24.29
C PRO A 373 -26.97 -18.11 23.06
N TYR A 374 -26.43 -17.71 21.92
CA TYR A 374 -26.55 -18.52 20.70
C TYR A 374 -25.66 -19.77 20.78
N THR A 375 -26.12 -20.75 21.56
CA THR A 375 -25.36 -21.95 21.91
C THR A 375 -25.00 -22.78 20.69
N ALA A 376 -25.85 -22.85 19.66
CA ALA A 376 -25.55 -23.64 18.46
C ALA A 376 -24.32 -23.12 17.70
N LEU A 377 -24.11 -21.80 17.63
CA LEU A 377 -22.92 -21.20 17.02
C LEU A 377 -21.67 -21.50 17.87
N ILE A 378 -21.77 -21.30 19.19
CA ILE A 378 -20.68 -21.61 20.11
C ILE A 378 -20.32 -23.11 20.08
N ASP A 379 -21.32 -23.98 20.10
CA ASP A 379 -21.14 -25.43 20.10
C ASP A 379 -20.56 -25.92 18.77
N HIS A 380 -20.88 -25.25 17.65
CA HIS A 380 -20.20 -25.47 16.39
C HIS A 380 -18.70 -25.16 16.51
N TYR A 381 -18.30 -24.00 17.05
CA TYR A 381 -16.88 -23.69 17.26
C TYR A 381 -16.20 -24.65 18.25
N LYS A 382 -16.85 -25.04 19.35
CA LYS A 382 -16.33 -26.08 20.26
C LYS A 382 -16.07 -27.38 19.52
N PHE A 383 -17.01 -27.80 18.67
CA PHE A 383 -16.87 -29.01 17.86
C PHE A 383 -15.69 -28.90 16.88
N LEU A 384 -15.51 -27.73 16.24
CA LEU A 384 -14.37 -27.48 15.34
C LEU A 384 -13.02 -27.56 16.08
N ILE A 385 -12.93 -26.99 17.28
CA ILE A 385 -11.71 -26.99 18.08
C ILE A 385 -11.36 -28.42 18.55
N GLN A 386 -12.38 -29.19 18.97
CA GLN A 386 -12.18 -30.54 19.51
C GLN A 386 -11.88 -31.61 18.44
N ASN A 387 -12.45 -31.49 17.23
CA ASN A 387 -12.37 -32.52 16.19
C ASN A 387 -11.42 -32.15 15.02
N SER A 388 -10.36 -31.41 15.33
CA SER A 388 -9.31 -31.04 14.38
C SER A 388 -8.63 -32.29 13.79
N THR A 389 -8.90 -32.58 12.51
CA THR A 389 -8.33 -33.75 11.81
C THR A 389 -7.10 -33.36 11.00
N ALA A 390 -6.20 -34.32 10.78
CA ALA A 390 -4.99 -34.10 9.99
C ALA A 390 -5.30 -33.89 8.50
N PHE A 391 -4.52 -33.01 7.87
CA PHE A 391 -4.64 -32.61 6.47
C PHE A 391 -4.52 -33.81 5.51
N THR A 392 -5.50 -33.98 4.61
CA THR A 392 -5.40 -34.88 3.46
C THR A 392 -4.98 -34.07 2.22
N HIS A 393 -3.85 -34.42 1.62
CA HIS A 393 -3.38 -33.83 0.36
C HIS A 393 -4.23 -34.33 -0.81
N ALA A 394 -5.46 -33.84 -0.95
CA ALA A 394 -6.22 -33.99 -2.18
C ALA A 394 -5.83 -32.88 -3.16
N LYS A 395 -5.58 -33.23 -4.43
CA LYS A 395 -5.35 -32.25 -5.49
C LYS A 395 -6.68 -31.56 -5.81
N HIS A 396 -6.79 -30.30 -5.42
CA HIS A 396 -7.96 -29.47 -5.68
C HIS A 396 -7.77 -28.63 -6.94
N THR A 397 -8.84 -28.44 -7.70
CA THR A 397 -8.94 -27.50 -8.81
C THR A 397 -10.06 -26.50 -8.55
N THR A 398 -10.04 -25.38 -9.27
CA THR A 398 -11.03 -24.31 -9.11
C THR A 398 -11.76 -24.07 -10.42
N VAL A 399 -13.08 -23.95 -10.33
CA VAL A 399 -13.97 -23.54 -11.42
C VAL A 399 -14.56 -22.19 -11.05
N ALA A 400 -14.59 -21.25 -11.98
CA ALA A 400 -15.18 -19.93 -11.80
C ALA A 400 -16.30 -19.73 -12.82
N LEU A 401 -17.50 -19.42 -12.34
CA LEU A 401 -18.73 -19.28 -13.12
C LEU A 401 -19.32 -17.89 -12.89
N ALA A 402 -19.62 -17.16 -13.96
CA ALA A 402 -20.33 -15.89 -13.90
C ALA A 402 -21.81 -16.09 -14.22
N PHE A 403 -22.65 -15.67 -13.29
CA PHE A 403 -24.11 -15.64 -13.40
C PHE A 403 -24.54 -14.18 -13.59
N SER A 404 -25.22 -13.92 -14.71
CA SER A 404 -25.77 -12.59 -14.99
C SER A 404 -26.97 -12.26 -14.09
N HIS A 405 -27.34 -10.98 -14.03
CA HIS A 405 -28.50 -10.50 -13.25
C HIS A 405 -29.79 -11.30 -13.51
N HIS A 406 -30.11 -11.63 -14.77
CA HIS A 406 -31.34 -12.35 -15.09
C HIS A 406 -31.32 -13.82 -14.64
N MET A 407 -30.15 -14.47 -14.69
CA MET A 407 -29.96 -15.83 -14.20
C MET A 407 -30.18 -15.90 -12.69
N VAL A 408 -29.57 -14.96 -11.95
CA VAL A 408 -29.68 -14.91 -10.48
C VAL A 408 -31.11 -14.57 -10.04
N MET A 409 -31.78 -13.64 -10.73
CA MET A 409 -33.18 -13.32 -10.46
C MET A 409 -34.11 -14.51 -10.75
N GLY A 410 -33.90 -15.21 -11.87
CA GLY A 410 -34.64 -16.42 -12.20
C GLY A 410 -34.44 -17.52 -11.15
N LEU A 411 -33.20 -17.73 -10.71
CA LEU A 411 -32.88 -18.66 -9.63
C LEU A 411 -33.62 -18.29 -8.34
N ALA A 412 -33.51 -17.04 -7.87
CA ALA A 412 -34.18 -16.57 -6.66
C ALA A 412 -35.70 -16.80 -6.70
N GLN A 413 -36.33 -16.58 -7.85
CA GLN A 413 -37.76 -16.87 -8.05
C GLN A 413 -38.08 -18.36 -7.95
N THR A 414 -37.30 -19.24 -8.60
CA THR A 414 -37.51 -20.70 -8.53
C THR A 414 -37.28 -21.27 -7.12
N THR A 415 -36.43 -20.62 -6.32
CA THR A 415 -36.13 -21.03 -4.94
C THR A 415 -37.07 -20.45 -3.89
N SER A 416 -37.99 -19.56 -4.29
CA SER A 416 -38.91 -18.91 -3.35
C SER A 416 -39.94 -19.90 -2.81
N ALA A 417 -40.06 -20.00 -1.47
CA ALA A 417 -41.07 -20.83 -0.82
C ALA A 417 -42.39 -20.05 -0.61
N PRO A 418 -43.55 -20.73 -0.58
CA PRO A 418 -44.83 -20.08 -0.28
C PRO A 418 -44.77 -19.37 1.08
N ASN A 419 -45.22 -18.12 1.14
CA ASN A 419 -45.26 -17.28 2.35
C ASN A 419 -43.90 -16.93 3.01
N LYS A 420 -42.77 -17.10 2.31
CA LYS A 420 -41.46 -16.58 2.73
C LYS A 420 -40.96 -15.50 1.77
N PRO A 421 -40.15 -14.52 2.23
CA PRO A 421 -39.50 -13.57 1.35
C PRO A 421 -38.60 -14.31 0.35
N SER A 422 -38.43 -13.75 -0.86
CA SER A 422 -37.52 -14.30 -1.85
C SER A 422 -36.09 -14.31 -1.31
N PRO A 423 -35.31 -15.39 -1.52
CA PRO A 423 -33.95 -15.47 -1.02
C PRO A 423 -33.05 -14.42 -1.66
N SER A 424 -32.00 -14.02 -0.93
CA SER A 424 -30.97 -13.14 -1.46
C SER A 424 -30.16 -13.82 -2.58
N PRO A 425 -29.48 -13.06 -3.46
CA PRO A 425 -28.59 -13.62 -4.49
C PRO A 425 -27.60 -14.68 -3.93
N PHE A 426 -27.01 -14.38 -2.77
CA PHE A 426 -26.12 -15.28 -2.07
C PHE A 426 -26.85 -16.55 -1.61
N GLU A 427 -28.01 -16.45 -0.96
CA GLU A 427 -28.77 -17.60 -0.47
C GLU A 427 -29.20 -18.53 -1.60
N ALA A 428 -29.67 -17.97 -2.71
CA ALA A 428 -30.11 -18.73 -3.87
C ALA A 428 -28.96 -19.52 -4.51
N LEU A 429 -27.82 -18.86 -4.74
CA LEU A 429 -26.63 -19.50 -5.31
C LEU A 429 -25.97 -20.48 -4.34
N ALA A 430 -25.87 -20.14 -3.05
CA ALA A 430 -25.34 -21.05 -2.03
C ALA A 430 -26.20 -22.32 -1.94
N GLY A 431 -27.53 -22.20 -1.97
CA GLY A 431 -28.44 -23.34 -2.04
C GLY A 431 -28.24 -24.19 -3.30
N LEU A 432 -28.09 -23.56 -4.48
CA LEU A 432 -27.80 -24.24 -5.74
C LEU A 432 -26.52 -25.07 -5.67
N PHE A 433 -25.41 -24.45 -5.30
CA PHE A 433 -24.13 -25.14 -5.23
C PHE A 433 -24.09 -26.19 -4.12
N TRP A 434 -24.78 -25.97 -3.01
CA TRP A 434 -24.89 -26.98 -1.95
C TRP A 434 -25.58 -28.26 -2.45
N VAL A 435 -26.69 -28.12 -3.17
CA VAL A 435 -27.41 -29.25 -3.78
C VAL A 435 -26.53 -29.93 -4.83
N CYS A 436 -25.98 -29.18 -5.79
CA CYS A 436 -25.20 -29.76 -6.90
C CYS A 436 -23.94 -30.48 -6.39
N ILE A 437 -23.20 -29.89 -5.45
CA ILE A 437 -22.01 -30.53 -4.87
C ILE A 437 -22.38 -31.79 -4.08
N SER A 438 -23.53 -31.81 -3.40
CA SER A 438 -24.03 -33.02 -2.73
C SER A 438 -24.31 -34.16 -3.71
N LYS A 439 -24.91 -33.85 -4.87
CA LYS A 439 -25.14 -34.84 -5.94
C LYS A 439 -23.82 -35.38 -6.50
N VAL A 440 -22.87 -34.50 -6.79
CA VAL A 440 -21.56 -34.85 -7.33
C VAL A 440 -20.79 -35.80 -6.41
N LYS A 441 -20.94 -35.62 -5.10
CA LYS A 441 -20.34 -36.49 -4.06
C LYS A 441 -21.09 -37.80 -3.85
N GLY A 442 -22.15 -38.06 -4.60
CA GLY A 442 -22.88 -39.33 -4.61
C GLY A 442 -23.78 -39.54 -3.40
N LEU A 443 -24.12 -38.49 -2.65
CA LEU A 443 -25.11 -38.58 -1.57
C LEU A 443 -26.50 -38.73 -2.18
N ARG A 444 -27.11 -39.90 -1.94
CA ARG A 444 -28.48 -40.24 -2.38
C ARG A 444 -29.57 -39.86 -1.37
N ASN A 445 -29.19 -39.58 -0.12
CA ASN A 445 -30.12 -39.22 0.94
C ASN A 445 -29.47 -38.10 1.78
N GLY A 446 -29.98 -36.88 1.65
CA GLY A 446 -29.49 -35.70 2.37
C GLY A 446 -28.41 -34.92 1.62
N LEU A 447 -27.89 -33.88 2.27
CA LEU A 447 -26.88 -32.97 1.74
C LEU A 447 -25.56 -33.12 2.48
N VAL A 448 -24.45 -32.73 1.85
CA VAL A 448 -23.16 -32.68 2.55
C VAL A 448 -23.22 -31.69 3.72
N SER A 449 -22.43 -31.93 4.77
CA SER A 449 -22.25 -30.94 5.83
C SER A 449 -21.67 -29.66 5.24
N MET A 450 -22.33 -28.52 5.46
CA MET A 450 -21.94 -27.23 4.93
C MET A 450 -21.89 -26.19 6.06
N SER A 451 -20.87 -25.35 6.01
CA SER A 451 -20.73 -24.18 6.88
C SER A 451 -20.72 -22.92 6.04
N ILE A 452 -21.57 -21.95 6.39
CA ILE A 452 -21.62 -20.66 5.73
C ILE A 452 -20.70 -19.67 6.44
N CYS A 453 -20.01 -18.85 5.65
CA CYS A 453 -19.09 -17.84 6.14
C CYS A 453 -19.56 -16.46 5.68
N VAL A 454 -19.83 -15.55 6.60
CA VAL A 454 -20.38 -14.21 6.29
C VAL A 454 -19.60 -13.10 6.98
N ASP A 455 -19.53 -11.95 6.32
CA ASP A 455 -18.96 -10.72 6.89
C ASP A 455 -19.93 -10.10 7.90
N THR A 456 -19.53 -10.08 9.17
CA THR A 456 -20.36 -9.61 10.29
C THR A 456 -20.10 -8.15 10.66
N ARG A 457 -19.26 -7.40 9.92
CA ARG A 457 -18.96 -5.98 10.22
C ARG A 457 -20.22 -5.13 10.34
N LYS A 458 -21.17 -5.33 9.42
CA LYS A 458 -22.45 -4.61 9.41
C LYS A 458 -23.31 -4.98 10.62
N ALA A 459 -23.34 -6.25 11.00
CA ALA A 459 -24.08 -6.73 12.16
C ALA A 459 -23.51 -6.14 13.47
N LEU A 460 -22.18 -6.08 13.59
CA LEU A 460 -21.47 -5.50 14.72
C LEU A 460 -21.46 -3.96 14.75
N GLY A 461 -22.03 -3.29 13.76
CA GLY A 461 -22.05 -1.83 13.66
C GLY A 461 -20.67 -1.20 13.47
N LEU A 462 -19.74 -1.92 12.83
CA LEU A 462 -18.38 -1.43 12.56
C LEU A 462 -18.35 -0.49 11.35
N ASP A 463 -17.40 0.43 11.36
CA ASP A 463 -17.12 1.28 10.20
C ASP A 463 -16.73 0.44 8.98
N ARG A 464 -17.07 0.91 7.78
CA ARG A 464 -16.62 0.28 6.52
C ARG A 464 -15.08 0.21 6.40
N GLY A 465 -14.37 1.08 7.11
CA GLY A 465 -12.91 1.13 7.17
C GLY A 465 -12.28 0.15 8.17
N PHE A 466 -13.07 -0.58 8.97
CA PHE A 466 -12.54 -1.50 9.98
C PHE A 466 -11.63 -2.56 9.38
N PHE A 467 -10.37 -2.59 9.83
CA PHE A 467 -9.35 -3.50 9.33
C PHE A 467 -8.97 -4.53 10.40
N GLY A 468 -9.56 -5.73 10.25
CA GLY A 468 -9.36 -6.91 11.08
C GLY A 468 -10.40 -7.98 10.74
N ASN A 469 -10.22 -9.22 11.18
CA ASN A 469 -11.11 -10.34 10.86
C ASN A 469 -12.53 -10.17 11.45
N CYS A 470 -13.55 -10.27 10.58
CA CYS A 470 -14.98 -10.30 10.95
C CYS A 470 -15.79 -11.35 10.18
N MET A 471 -15.12 -12.32 9.56
CA MET A 471 -15.78 -13.45 8.92
C MET A 471 -16.14 -14.51 9.95
N VAL A 472 -17.43 -14.79 10.12
CA VAL A 472 -17.94 -15.79 11.08
C VAL A 472 -18.50 -16.99 10.33
N TYR A 473 -18.23 -18.18 10.87
CA TYR A 473 -18.60 -19.45 10.27
C TYR A 473 -19.73 -20.09 11.07
N ASN A 474 -20.77 -20.56 10.41
CA ASN A 474 -21.87 -21.23 11.09
C ASN A 474 -22.37 -22.42 10.27
N LYS A 475 -22.64 -23.53 10.96
CA LYS A 475 -23.10 -24.77 10.32
C LYS A 475 -24.53 -24.63 9.84
N VAL A 476 -24.79 -25.10 8.63
CA VAL A 476 -26.14 -25.22 8.11
C VAL A 476 -26.75 -26.54 8.54
N ASN A 477 -27.94 -26.49 9.13
CA ASN A 477 -28.65 -27.71 9.54
C ASN A 477 -29.18 -28.44 8.31
N SER A 478 -28.79 -29.71 8.16
CA SER A 478 -29.17 -30.58 7.06
C SER A 478 -30.11 -31.73 7.47
N GLU A 479 -30.45 -31.86 8.76
CA GLU A 479 -31.12 -33.05 9.31
C GLU A 479 -32.55 -33.27 8.78
N ASP A 480 -33.23 -32.19 8.36
CA ASP A 480 -34.62 -32.24 7.87
C ASP A 480 -34.77 -32.05 6.35
N LEU A 481 -33.65 -31.88 5.62
CA LEU A 481 -33.67 -31.52 4.19
C LEU A 481 -33.83 -32.76 3.30
N LYS A 482 -34.88 -32.76 2.48
CA LYS A 482 -35.07 -33.78 1.44
C LYS A 482 -34.13 -33.52 0.27
N GLU A 483 -33.78 -34.60 -0.44
CA GLU A 483 -32.92 -34.55 -1.61
C GLU A 483 -33.51 -33.61 -2.69
N HIS A 484 -32.65 -32.80 -3.31
CA HIS A 484 -32.95 -31.97 -4.50
C HIS A 484 -33.96 -30.83 -4.35
N GLU A 485 -34.49 -30.53 -3.17
CA GLU A 485 -35.35 -29.35 -2.98
C GLU A 485 -34.51 -28.07 -2.81
N LEU A 486 -34.23 -27.43 -3.95
CA LEU A 486 -33.45 -26.20 -4.03
C LEU A 486 -34.02 -25.06 -3.15
N SER A 487 -35.35 -24.97 -3.05
CA SER A 487 -36.04 -23.99 -2.20
C SER A 487 -35.78 -24.23 -0.71
N GLN A 488 -35.76 -25.49 -0.26
CA GLN A 488 -35.45 -25.81 1.15
C GLN A 488 -33.97 -25.52 1.46
N ALA A 489 -33.06 -25.85 0.53
CA ALA A 489 -31.64 -25.56 0.68
C ALA A 489 -31.37 -24.04 0.80
N ALA A 490 -31.93 -23.23 -0.10
CA ALA A 490 -31.80 -21.78 -0.05
C ALA A 490 -32.40 -21.17 1.24
N ASN A 491 -33.56 -21.67 1.68
CA ASN A 491 -34.18 -21.26 2.94
C ASN A 491 -33.31 -21.60 4.15
N ALA A 492 -32.73 -22.80 4.21
CA ALA A 492 -31.84 -23.21 5.29
C ALA A 492 -30.60 -22.31 5.37
N VAL A 493 -30.02 -21.92 4.23
CA VAL A 493 -28.94 -20.92 4.18
C VAL A 493 -29.42 -19.58 4.74
N GLY A 494 -30.56 -19.08 4.28
CA GLY A 494 -31.13 -17.80 4.74
C GLY A 494 -31.43 -17.77 6.24
N GLU A 495 -31.93 -18.87 6.80
CA GLU A 495 -32.19 -18.99 8.24
C GLU A 495 -30.92 -18.92 9.09
N VAL A 496 -29.80 -19.47 8.60
CA VAL A 496 -28.52 -19.40 9.31
C VAL A 496 -27.86 -18.03 9.15
N VAL A 497 -27.95 -17.41 7.96
CA VAL A 497 -27.50 -16.02 7.74
C VAL A 497 -28.26 -15.07 8.66
N ALA A 498 -29.58 -15.21 8.78
CA ALA A 498 -30.41 -14.36 9.62
C ALA A 498 -30.11 -14.51 11.13
N LYS A 499 -29.64 -15.68 11.56
CA LYS A 499 -29.24 -15.96 12.96
C LYS A 499 -27.84 -15.44 13.32
N MET A 500 -27.01 -15.07 12.33
CA MET A 500 -25.72 -14.42 12.56
C MET A 500 -25.89 -12.90 12.75
N ASP A 501 -26.74 -12.55 13.71
CA ASP A 501 -27.02 -11.16 14.09
C ASP A 501 -25.98 -10.62 15.08
N SER A 502 -26.13 -9.34 15.48
CA SER A 502 -25.20 -8.69 16.40
C SER A 502 -25.06 -9.44 17.72
N GLU A 503 -26.15 -9.96 18.29
CA GLU A 503 -26.12 -10.58 19.62
C GLU A 503 -25.48 -11.98 19.55
N GLY A 504 -25.82 -12.78 18.54
CA GLY A 504 -25.23 -14.10 18.33
C GLY A 504 -23.72 -14.04 18.05
N VAL A 505 -23.27 -13.06 17.26
CA VAL A 505 -21.84 -12.85 16.99
C VAL A 505 -21.11 -12.36 18.25
N MET A 506 -21.72 -11.48 19.04
CA MET A 506 -21.14 -11.02 20.30
C MET A 506 -21.06 -12.13 21.36
N ASP A 507 -22.02 -13.04 21.42
CA ASP A 507 -21.92 -14.24 22.28
C ASP A 507 -20.71 -15.11 21.93
N LEU A 508 -20.46 -15.28 20.63
CA LEU A 508 -19.31 -16.04 20.15
C LEU A 508 -18.00 -15.34 20.52
N ILE A 509 -17.91 -14.01 20.31
CA ILE A 509 -16.72 -13.23 20.67
C ILE A 509 -16.44 -13.33 22.18
N ASP A 510 -17.46 -13.09 23.01
CA ASP A 510 -17.33 -13.19 24.46
C ASP A 510 -16.87 -14.60 24.89
N TRP A 511 -17.41 -15.65 24.27
CA TRP A 511 -16.98 -17.03 24.56
C TRP A 511 -15.52 -17.28 24.15
N LEU A 512 -15.13 -16.84 22.94
CA LEU A 512 -13.76 -16.99 22.44
C LEU A 512 -12.73 -16.20 23.28
N ASP A 513 -13.11 -15.05 23.84
CA ASP A 513 -12.23 -14.25 24.71
C ASP A 513 -11.93 -14.98 26.05
N HIS A 514 -12.86 -15.80 26.54
CA HIS A 514 -12.72 -16.55 27.80
C HIS A 514 -12.19 -17.99 27.60
N ASP A 515 -12.14 -18.48 26.36
CA ASP A 515 -11.64 -19.80 26.04
C ASP A 515 -10.11 -19.79 25.94
N ASP A 516 -9.42 -20.41 26.91
CA ASP A 516 -7.96 -20.50 26.97
C ASP A 516 -7.37 -21.58 26.04
N SER A 517 -8.15 -22.13 25.11
CA SER A 517 -7.68 -23.19 24.23
C SER A 517 -6.57 -22.67 23.29
N GLN A 518 -5.35 -23.17 23.48
CA GLN A 518 -4.16 -22.74 22.71
C GLN A 518 -4.13 -23.29 21.27
N SER A 519 -5.11 -24.11 20.88
CA SER A 519 -5.17 -24.72 19.55
C SER A 519 -6.23 -24.03 18.70
N PRO A 520 -5.85 -23.25 17.68
CA PRO A 520 -6.83 -22.74 16.72
C PRO A 520 -7.49 -23.94 16.03
N PRO A 521 -8.82 -23.92 15.84
CA PRO A 521 -9.51 -24.99 15.14
C PRO A 521 -8.93 -25.11 13.72
N LEU A 522 -8.72 -26.33 13.24
CA LEU A 522 -8.74 -26.51 11.80
C LEU A 522 -10.20 -26.35 11.36
N MET A 523 -10.43 -25.46 10.39
CA MET A 523 -11.66 -25.50 9.61
C MET A 523 -11.84 -26.94 9.10
N ASN A 524 -12.99 -27.54 9.43
CA ASN A 524 -13.22 -28.98 9.45
C ASN A 524 -13.66 -29.54 8.06
N ASN A 525 -14.02 -30.82 8.03
CA ASN A 525 -14.59 -31.64 6.96
C ASN A 525 -15.91 -31.14 6.36
N ASP A 526 -16.25 -29.85 6.45
CA ASP A 526 -17.46 -29.29 5.84
C ASP A 526 -17.15 -28.72 4.45
N LEU A 527 -18.20 -28.54 3.65
CA LEU A 527 -18.16 -27.63 2.51
C LEU A 527 -18.26 -26.20 3.05
N ILE A 528 -17.29 -25.34 2.73
CA ILE A 528 -17.33 -23.94 3.16
C ILE A 528 -17.96 -23.09 2.06
N CYS A 529 -19.04 -22.35 2.35
CA CYS A 529 -19.65 -21.40 1.42
C CYS A 529 -19.54 -19.97 1.96
N ALA A 530 -18.64 -19.18 1.38
CA ALA A 530 -18.31 -17.83 1.83
C ALA A 530 -19.01 -16.75 0.99
N SER A 531 -19.66 -15.82 1.68
CA SER A 531 -20.27 -14.62 1.12
C SER A 531 -19.28 -13.46 1.16
N LEU A 532 -18.96 -12.91 -0.02
CA LEU A 532 -18.14 -11.70 -0.18
C LEU A 532 -18.98 -10.55 -0.79
N GLU A 533 -20.27 -10.51 -0.46
CA GLU A 533 -21.23 -9.47 -0.89
C GLU A 533 -20.89 -8.07 -0.38
N ALA A 534 -20.07 -7.96 0.67
CA ALA A 534 -19.69 -6.70 1.30
C ALA A 534 -18.64 -5.90 0.49
N VAL A 535 -18.02 -6.52 -0.53
CA VAL A 535 -16.95 -5.91 -1.32
C VAL A 535 -17.33 -5.78 -2.79
N ASP A 536 -16.80 -4.74 -3.44
CA ASP A 536 -16.89 -4.53 -4.88
C ASP A 536 -15.50 -4.67 -5.51
N PRO A 537 -15.08 -5.89 -5.90
CA PRO A 537 -13.74 -6.12 -6.43
C PRO A 537 -13.49 -5.39 -7.75
N TYR A 538 -14.51 -5.25 -8.60
CA TYR A 538 -14.36 -4.65 -9.92
C TYR A 538 -14.24 -3.12 -9.88
N SER A 539 -14.46 -2.49 -8.72
CA SER A 539 -14.19 -1.06 -8.49
C SER A 539 -12.70 -0.70 -8.33
N ILE A 540 -11.80 -1.69 -8.24
CA ILE A 540 -10.37 -1.51 -8.00
C ILE A 540 -9.68 -1.20 -9.32
N LYS A 541 -9.44 0.09 -9.60
CA LYS A 541 -8.81 0.55 -10.84
C LYS A 541 -7.44 1.15 -10.53
N PHE A 542 -6.37 0.57 -11.07
CA PHE A 542 -5.02 1.12 -10.91
C PHE A 542 -4.65 2.14 -11.98
N VAL A 543 -5.37 2.13 -13.10
CA VAL A 543 -5.23 3.11 -14.18
C VAL A 543 -6.62 3.56 -14.62
N GLU A 544 -6.74 4.85 -14.99
CA GLU A 544 -8.01 5.42 -15.43
C GLU A 544 -8.57 4.58 -16.59
N GLU A 545 -9.89 4.35 -16.56
CA GLU A 545 -10.63 3.57 -17.57
C GLU A 545 -10.35 2.05 -17.62
N PHE A 546 -9.37 1.53 -16.87
CA PHE A 546 -9.07 0.09 -16.84
C PHE A 546 -9.63 -0.60 -15.60
N GLU A 547 -10.78 -1.25 -15.75
CA GLU A 547 -11.38 -2.12 -14.74
C GLU A 547 -10.74 -3.51 -14.74
N PRO A 548 -10.75 -4.22 -13.59
CA PRO A 548 -10.38 -5.63 -13.58
C PRO A 548 -11.28 -6.41 -14.54
N ILE A 549 -10.69 -7.22 -15.42
CA ILE A 549 -11.45 -8.09 -16.33
C ILE A 549 -11.81 -9.42 -15.68
N ARG A 550 -11.07 -9.81 -14.64
CA ARG A 550 -11.32 -11.01 -13.85
C ARG A 550 -10.69 -10.85 -12.48
N VAL A 551 -11.38 -11.34 -11.46
CA VAL A 551 -10.89 -11.39 -10.08
C VAL A 551 -11.05 -12.81 -9.54
N SER A 552 -10.08 -13.25 -8.75
CA SER A 552 -10.07 -14.58 -8.17
C SER A 552 -9.67 -14.55 -6.70
N TYR A 553 -10.39 -15.30 -5.87
CA TYR A 553 -10.24 -15.38 -4.41
C TYR A 553 -9.93 -16.81 -3.98
N TYR A 554 -8.99 -16.95 -3.05
CA TYR A 554 -8.58 -18.22 -2.48
C TYR A 554 -8.32 -18.08 -0.98
N VAL A 555 -8.67 -19.11 -0.21
CA VAL A 555 -8.25 -19.29 1.17
C VAL A 555 -7.52 -20.61 1.29
N GLU A 556 -6.20 -20.54 1.42
CA GLU A 556 -5.32 -21.71 1.48
C GLU A 556 -4.89 -22.02 2.93
N PRO A 557 -4.56 -23.29 3.24
CA PRO A 557 -4.89 -24.46 2.44
C PRO A 557 -6.42 -24.69 2.42
N VAL A 558 -6.90 -25.32 1.36
CA VAL A 558 -8.31 -25.76 1.27
C VAL A 558 -8.52 -26.88 2.27
N PHE A 559 -9.46 -26.68 3.19
CA PHE A 559 -9.84 -27.68 4.18
C PHE A 559 -11.16 -28.36 3.81
N GLY A 560 -11.30 -29.63 4.23
CA GLY A 560 -12.55 -30.37 4.19
C GLY A 560 -13.04 -30.78 2.81
N ILE A 561 -14.33 -30.60 2.56
CA ILE A 561 -15.04 -31.09 1.37
C ILE A 561 -14.74 -30.24 0.14
N GLY A 562 -14.42 -28.96 0.36
CA GLY A 562 -14.18 -27.94 -0.67
C GLY A 562 -14.63 -26.55 -0.20
N GLN A 563 -14.50 -25.58 -1.09
CA GLN A 563 -14.85 -24.18 -0.82
C GLN A 563 -15.66 -23.57 -1.98
N VAL A 564 -16.61 -22.72 -1.65
CA VAL A 564 -17.41 -21.92 -2.58
C VAL A 564 -17.31 -20.45 -2.15
N PHE A 565 -16.86 -19.58 -3.05
CA PHE A 565 -16.87 -18.13 -2.85
C PHE A 565 -17.87 -17.49 -3.79
N ILE A 566 -18.73 -16.62 -3.25
CA ILE A 566 -19.73 -15.88 -4.02
C ILE A 566 -19.49 -14.39 -3.81
N PHE A 567 -19.27 -13.65 -4.90
CA PHE A 567 -19.01 -12.21 -4.89
C PHE A 567 -19.67 -11.50 -6.07
N PRO A 568 -19.86 -10.16 -6.00
CA PRO A 568 -20.42 -9.38 -7.09
C PRO A 568 -19.65 -9.54 -8.41
N ALA A 569 -20.38 -9.67 -9.51
CA ALA A 569 -19.84 -9.64 -10.87
C ALA A 569 -19.57 -8.19 -11.34
N PRO A 570 -18.90 -7.96 -12.48
CA PRO A 570 -18.72 -6.62 -13.04
C PRO A 570 -20.05 -5.88 -13.19
N ALA A 571 -20.06 -4.55 -13.04
CA ALA A 571 -21.27 -3.74 -13.09
C ALA A 571 -22.10 -3.92 -14.38
N GLY A 572 -21.44 -4.28 -15.50
CA GLY A 572 -22.09 -4.59 -16.77
C GLY A 572 -23.02 -5.81 -16.74
N ASP A 573 -22.83 -6.75 -15.81
CA ASP A 573 -23.68 -7.95 -15.66
C ASP A 573 -24.94 -7.68 -14.84
N GLY A 574 -25.14 -6.43 -14.43
CA GLY A 574 -26.27 -5.94 -13.63
C GLY A 574 -26.08 -6.11 -12.12
N PRO A 575 -26.93 -5.46 -11.30
CA PRO A 575 -26.71 -5.33 -9.85
C PRO A 575 -26.77 -6.66 -9.06
N PHE A 576 -27.39 -7.68 -9.65
CA PHE A 576 -27.48 -9.03 -9.06
C PHE A 576 -26.56 -10.04 -9.74
N GLY A 577 -25.73 -9.61 -10.70
CA GLY A 577 -24.73 -10.50 -11.28
C GLY A 577 -23.74 -10.98 -10.23
N ARG A 578 -23.38 -12.26 -10.25
CA ARG A 578 -22.47 -12.88 -9.28
C ARG A 578 -21.44 -13.76 -9.96
N VAL A 579 -20.23 -13.77 -9.43
CA VAL A 579 -19.22 -14.76 -9.75
C VAL A 579 -19.19 -15.77 -8.62
N VAL A 580 -19.24 -17.06 -8.98
CA VAL A 580 -19.12 -18.19 -8.08
C VAL A 580 -17.84 -18.94 -8.39
N MET A 581 -16.93 -18.98 -7.41
CA MET A 581 -15.71 -19.77 -7.48
C MET A 581 -15.84 -21.00 -6.61
N VAL A 582 -15.67 -22.18 -7.21
CA VAL A 582 -15.80 -23.47 -6.53
C VAL A 582 -14.49 -24.21 -6.60
N THR A 583 -13.95 -24.57 -5.43
CA THR A 583 -12.70 -25.34 -5.30
C THR A 583 -13.02 -26.71 -4.72
N LEU A 584 -12.78 -27.75 -5.51
CA LEU A 584 -13.09 -29.16 -5.21
C LEU A 584 -11.99 -30.08 -5.73
N PRO A 585 -11.93 -31.34 -5.28
CA PRO A 585 -11.18 -32.39 -5.97
C PRO A 585 -11.43 -32.40 -7.48
N GLU A 586 -10.39 -32.65 -8.29
CA GLU A 586 -10.43 -32.49 -9.75
C GLU A 586 -11.59 -33.25 -10.42
N GLU A 587 -11.83 -34.51 -10.04
CA GLU A 587 -12.91 -35.33 -10.59
C GLU A 587 -14.32 -34.78 -10.28
N GLU A 588 -14.49 -34.19 -9.10
CA GLU A 588 -15.77 -33.63 -8.66
C GLU A 588 -16.05 -32.29 -9.35
N ALA A 589 -15.02 -31.45 -9.52
CA ALA A 589 -15.14 -30.19 -10.22
C ALA A 589 -15.56 -30.36 -11.69
N VAL A 590 -15.07 -31.41 -12.37
CA VAL A 590 -15.50 -31.77 -13.74
C VAL A 590 -16.98 -32.13 -13.75
N LYS A 591 -17.42 -33.03 -12.86
CA LYS A 591 -18.83 -33.44 -12.75
C LYS A 591 -19.75 -32.27 -12.43
N LEU A 592 -19.30 -31.33 -11.59
CA LEU A 592 -20.07 -30.13 -11.25
C LEU A 592 -20.34 -29.25 -12.48
N CYS A 593 -19.38 -29.13 -13.40
CA CYS A 593 -19.56 -28.38 -14.64
C CYS A 593 -20.57 -29.04 -15.60
N GLU A 594 -20.88 -30.31 -15.39
CA GLU A 594 -21.82 -31.11 -16.19
C GLU A 594 -23.19 -31.26 -15.52
N ASP A 595 -23.39 -30.68 -14.33
CA ASP A 595 -24.65 -30.75 -13.59
C ASP A 595 -25.78 -30.00 -14.33
N GLU A 596 -26.89 -30.70 -14.57
CA GLU A 596 -28.04 -30.17 -15.33
C GLU A 596 -28.65 -28.91 -14.69
N LEU A 597 -28.67 -28.80 -13.35
CA LEU A 597 -29.23 -27.63 -12.66
C LEU A 597 -28.38 -26.39 -12.90
N ILE A 598 -27.05 -26.53 -12.97
CA ILE A 598 -26.15 -25.42 -13.28
C ILE A 598 -26.26 -25.05 -14.75
N LEU A 599 -26.25 -26.05 -15.64
CA LEU A 599 -26.33 -25.86 -17.09
C LEU A 599 -27.65 -25.21 -17.54
N GLN A 600 -28.75 -25.41 -16.79
CA GLN A 600 -30.02 -24.74 -17.06
C GLN A 600 -29.90 -23.21 -17.09
N PHE A 601 -28.98 -22.63 -16.32
CA PHE A 601 -28.72 -21.19 -16.30
C PHE A 601 -27.66 -20.75 -17.31
N SER A 602 -26.95 -21.70 -17.94
CA SER A 602 -25.87 -21.43 -18.91
C SER A 602 -24.88 -20.35 -18.45
N PRO A 603 -24.28 -20.47 -17.25
CA PRO A 603 -23.34 -19.47 -16.74
C PRO A 603 -22.08 -19.40 -17.60
N THR A 604 -21.48 -18.21 -17.67
CA THR A 604 -20.21 -18.02 -18.39
C THR A 604 -19.07 -18.65 -17.59
N ILE A 605 -18.35 -19.61 -18.17
CA ILE A 605 -17.19 -20.23 -17.54
C ILE A 605 -15.99 -19.29 -17.66
N LEU A 606 -15.59 -18.69 -16.53
CA LEU A 606 -14.41 -17.83 -16.45
C LEU A 606 -13.11 -18.62 -16.26
N MET A 607 -13.19 -19.77 -15.58
CA MET A 607 -12.10 -20.71 -15.34
C MET A 607 -12.71 -22.11 -15.26
N GLY A 608 -12.21 -23.06 -16.05
CA GLY A 608 -12.76 -24.41 -16.13
C GLY A 608 -11.70 -25.49 -16.03
N VAL A 609 -12.14 -26.73 -15.80
CA VAL A 609 -11.25 -27.90 -15.83
C VAL A 609 -11.03 -28.32 -17.28
N LYS A 610 -9.77 -28.52 -17.68
CA LYS A 610 -9.46 -29.04 -19.03
C LYS A 610 -10.01 -30.46 -19.16
N LYS A 611 -10.89 -30.69 -20.15
CA LYS A 611 -11.22 -32.05 -20.59
C LYS A 611 -9.97 -32.62 -21.26
N ASN A 612 -9.25 -33.49 -20.56
CA ASN A 612 -8.28 -34.36 -21.20
C ASN A 612 -9.07 -35.35 -22.07
N TYR A 613 -9.32 -34.97 -23.33
CA TYR A 613 -9.61 -35.97 -24.35
C TYR A 613 -8.31 -36.75 -24.56
N ALA A 614 -8.22 -37.91 -23.92
CA ALA A 614 -7.18 -38.90 -24.16
C ALA A 614 -7.37 -39.54 -25.54
#